data_AF-A0A533SJM6-F1
#
_entry.id   AF-A0A533SJM6-F1
#
_cell.length_a   1.000
_cell.length_b   1.000
_cell.length_c   1.000
_cell.angle_alpha   90.00
_cell.angle_beta   90.00
_cell.angle_gamma   90.00
#
_symmetry.space_group_name_H-M   'P 1'
#
loop_
_entity.id
_entity.type
_entity.pdbx_description
1 polymer ?
#
loop_
_entity_poly.entity_id
_entity_poly.type
_entity_poly.pdbx_seq_one_letter_code
_entity_poly.pdbx_strand_id
1 'polypeptide(L)'
;MGRLKAFHVVYTRGCPHCVPTTVEPMKKAAQEIGLPCILYDIDTKDEEKADELVRKYGDWSDDYLIPQVFFEYEDGEFKHVLTGRPEGVIFTKRALTDVLDEALKGQR
;
A
#
# COMPACT_ATOMS: atom_id res chain seq x y z
N MET A 1 7.38 15.00 8.28
CA MET A 1 6.76 13.65 8.27
C MET A 1 6.95 13.05 9.64
N GLY A 2 5.87 12.57 10.25
CA GLY A 2 5.93 11.88 11.53
C GLY A 2 6.61 10.52 11.41
N ARG A 3 6.73 9.80 12.53
CA ARG A 3 7.24 8.43 12.57
C ARG A 3 6.20 7.47 11.98
N LEU A 4 6.65 6.52 11.16
CA LEU A 4 5.76 5.50 10.60
C LEU A 4 5.27 4.56 11.69
N LYS A 5 3.99 4.23 11.64
CA LYS A 5 3.31 3.31 12.55
C LYS A 5 2.94 1.99 11.86
N ALA A 6 2.42 2.05 10.64
CA ALA A 6 2.02 0.86 9.90
C ALA A 6 2.02 1.08 8.38
N PHE A 7 2.13 -0.03 7.64
CA PHE A 7 1.89 -0.08 6.20
C PHE A 7 0.53 -0.71 5.95
N HIS A 8 -0.25 -0.15 5.04
CA HIS A 8 -1.56 -0.67 4.66
C HIS A 8 -1.59 -0.92 3.15
N VAL A 9 -2.04 -2.09 2.72
CA VAL A 9 -2.09 -2.47 1.31
C VAL A 9 -3.46 -3.02 0.96
N VAL A 10 -4.16 -2.32 0.06
CA VAL A 10 -5.41 -2.77 -0.56
C VAL A 10 -5.06 -3.57 -1.81
N TYR A 11 -5.56 -4.79 -1.93
CA TYR A 11 -5.14 -5.72 -2.97
C TYR A 11 -6.17 -6.82 -3.26
N THR A 12 -5.92 -7.62 -4.31
CA THR A 12 -6.45 -8.99 -4.47
C THR A 12 -5.31 -9.95 -4.82
N ARG A 13 -5.46 -11.23 -4.45
CA ARG A 13 -4.52 -12.32 -4.76
C ARG A 13 -4.37 -12.58 -6.25
N GLY A 14 -5.42 -12.37 -7.05
CA GLY A 14 -5.41 -12.65 -8.49
C GLY A 14 -4.74 -11.57 -9.34
N CYS A 15 -4.36 -10.43 -8.74
CA CYS A 15 -3.84 -9.28 -9.47
C CYS A 15 -2.30 -9.28 -9.52
N PRO A 16 -1.67 -9.27 -10.72
CA PRO A 16 -0.21 -9.32 -10.85
C PRO A 16 0.49 -8.01 -10.41
N HIS A 17 -0.25 -6.89 -10.37
CA HIS A 17 0.25 -5.64 -9.76
C HIS A 17 0.27 -5.72 -8.23
N CYS A 18 -0.61 -6.54 -7.65
CA CYS A 18 -0.74 -6.75 -6.22
C CYS A 18 0.26 -7.80 -5.72
N VAL A 19 0.13 -9.04 -6.19
CA VAL A 19 0.92 -10.19 -5.75
C VAL A 19 1.65 -10.81 -6.95
N PRO A 20 2.97 -11.03 -6.87
CA PRO A 20 3.87 -10.71 -5.75
C PRO A 20 4.30 -9.23 -5.72
N THR A 21 3.99 -8.45 -6.77
CA THR A 21 4.68 -7.19 -7.09
C THR A 21 4.67 -6.14 -5.99
N THR A 22 3.57 -6.00 -5.24
CA THR A 22 3.42 -4.97 -4.21
C THR A 22 3.38 -5.54 -2.80
N VAL A 23 2.57 -6.59 -2.57
CA VAL A 23 2.38 -7.16 -1.24
C VAL A 23 3.68 -7.72 -0.66
N GLU A 24 4.47 -8.48 -1.44
CA GLU A 24 5.68 -9.12 -0.91
C GLU A 24 6.77 -8.11 -0.52
N PRO A 25 7.13 -7.12 -1.38
CA PRO A 25 8.10 -6.09 -1.00
C PRO A 25 7.64 -5.25 0.19
N MET A 26 6.35 -4.90 0.26
CA MET A 26 5.79 -4.14 1.39
C MET A 26 5.88 -4.90 2.71
N LYS A 27 5.53 -6.19 2.71
CA LYS A 27 5.69 -7.05 3.89
C LYS A 27 7.15 -7.14 4.32
N LYS A 28 8.06 -7.32 3.35
CA LYS A 28 9.49 -7.40 3.63
C LYS A 28 10.02 -6.10 4.25
N ALA A 29 9.71 -4.96 3.65
CA ALA A 29 10.14 -3.66 4.16
C ALA A 29 9.60 -3.38 5.56
N ALA A 30 8.31 -3.67 5.81
CA ALA A 30 7.70 -3.53 7.12
C ALA A 30 8.39 -4.40 8.17
N GLN A 31 8.71 -5.64 7.82
CA GLN A 31 9.47 -6.55 8.68
C GLN A 31 10.88 -6.01 8.99
N GLU A 32 11.58 -5.47 7.99
CA GLU A 32 12.94 -4.92 8.16
C GLU A 32 13.00 -3.76 9.16
N ILE A 33 11.93 -2.95 9.24
CA ILE A 33 11.85 -1.82 10.18
C ILE A 33 11.00 -2.10 11.42
N GLY A 34 10.53 -3.34 11.60
CA GLY A 34 9.78 -3.76 12.78
C GLY A 34 8.37 -3.19 12.89
N LEU A 35 7.74 -2.84 11.77
CA LEU A 35 6.38 -2.31 11.72
C LEU A 35 5.39 -3.34 11.12
N PRO A 36 4.09 -3.25 11.47
CA PRO A 36 3.06 -4.09 10.85
C PRO A 36 2.82 -3.72 9.38
N CYS A 37 2.50 -4.74 8.58
CA CYS A 37 1.96 -4.60 7.24
C CYS A 37 0.55 -5.22 7.21
N ILE A 38 -0.46 -4.37 7.16
CA ILE A 38 -1.87 -4.72 7.20
C ILE A 38 -2.38 -4.83 5.77
N LEU A 39 -2.99 -5.97 5.46
CA LEU A 39 -3.43 -6.31 4.11
C LEU A 39 -4.96 -6.35 4.07
N TYR A 40 -5.55 -5.74 3.05
CA TYR A 40 -6.98 -5.70 2.82
C TYR A 40 -7.29 -6.35 1.46
N ASP A 41 -7.74 -7.59 1.51
CA ASP A 41 -8.07 -8.39 0.32
C ASP A 41 -9.52 -8.11 -0.08
N ILE A 42 -9.70 -7.38 -1.18
CA ILE A 42 -11.02 -6.90 -1.64
C ILE A 42 -11.93 -8.03 -2.12
N ASP A 43 -11.39 -9.22 -2.39
CA ASP A 43 -12.17 -10.41 -2.74
C ASP A 43 -12.65 -11.18 -1.48
N THR A 44 -12.58 -10.55 -0.30
CA THR A 44 -12.88 -11.19 0.98
C THR A 44 -13.70 -10.26 1.88
N LYS A 45 -13.91 -10.66 3.13
CA LYS A 45 -14.58 -9.86 4.17
C LYS A 45 -13.90 -8.52 4.49
N ASP A 46 -12.71 -8.25 3.96
CA ASP A 46 -11.98 -7.01 4.17
C ASP A 46 -12.36 -5.91 3.15
N GLU A 47 -13.20 -6.20 2.16
CA GLU A 47 -13.68 -5.27 1.13
C GLU A 47 -14.20 -3.95 1.72
N GLU A 48 -15.14 -4.00 2.67
CA GLU A 48 -15.72 -2.79 3.28
C GLU A 48 -14.65 -1.91 3.95
N LYS A 49 -13.64 -2.53 4.58
CA LYS A 49 -12.54 -1.79 5.21
C LYS A 49 -11.57 -1.21 4.19
N ALA A 50 -11.32 -1.94 3.10
CA ALA A 50 -10.54 -1.42 1.97
C ALA A 50 -11.23 -0.19 1.37
N ASP A 51 -12.52 -0.30 1.09
CA ASP A 51 -13.36 0.77 0.57
C ASP A 51 -13.32 2.00 1.47
N GLU A 52 -13.51 1.83 2.78
CA GLU A 52 -13.45 2.95 3.72
C GLU A 52 -12.08 3.62 3.73
N LEU A 53 -11.00 2.84 3.67
CA LEU A 53 -9.63 3.37 3.64
C LEU A 53 -9.38 4.17 2.36
N VAL A 54 -9.75 3.61 1.20
CA VAL A 54 -9.57 4.27 -0.11
C VAL A 54 -10.46 5.50 -0.21
N ARG A 55 -11.72 5.45 0.23
CA ARG A 55 -12.63 6.63 0.26
C ARG A 55 -12.08 7.79 1.08
N LYS A 56 -11.45 7.49 2.21
CA LYS A 56 -10.95 8.53 3.13
C LYS A 56 -9.61 9.11 2.70
N TYR A 57 -8.71 8.28 2.15
CA TYR A 57 -7.31 8.67 2.00
C TYR A 57 -6.70 8.38 0.63
N GLY A 58 -7.38 7.65 -0.25
CA GLY A 58 -6.82 7.14 -1.50
C GLY A 58 -7.49 7.68 -2.75
N ASP A 59 -7.16 7.04 -3.87
CA ASP A 59 -7.74 7.33 -5.17
C ASP A 59 -9.08 6.59 -5.30
N TRP A 60 -10.14 7.14 -4.71
CA TRP A 60 -11.48 6.55 -4.79
C TRP A 60 -12.16 6.81 -6.13
N SER A 61 -12.73 5.75 -6.70
CA SER A 61 -13.75 5.75 -7.73
C SER A 61 -14.56 4.46 -7.60
N ASP A 62 -15.74 4.38 -8.23
CA ASP A 62 -16.55 3.15 -8.21
C ASP A 62 -15.77 1.92 -8.74
N ASP A 63 -14.83 2.15 -9.67
CA ASP A 63 -13.90 1.15 -10.21
C ASP A 63 -12.43 1.50 -9.90
N TYR A 64 -12.11 1.79 -8.63
CA TYR A 64 -10.75 2.23 -8.27
C TYR A 64 -9.69 1.18 -8.60
N LEU A 65 -8.49 1.66 -8.96
CA LEU A 65 -7.37 0.80 -9.29
C LEU A 65 -6.71 0.25 -8.03
N ILE A 66 -6.26 -1.00 -8.13
CA ILE A 66 -5.46 -1.70 -7.12
C ILE A 66 -4.11 -2.14 -7.70
N PRO A 67 -3.06 -2.31 -6.87
CA PRO A 67 -3.06 -2.09 -5.42
C PRO A 67 -3.10 -0.61 -5.05
N GLN A 68 -3.58 -0.29 -3.86
CA GLN A 68 -3.33 1.01 -3.23
C GLN A 68 -2.54 0.81 -1.93
N VAL A 69 -1.54 1.65 -1.70
CA VAL A 69 -0.67 1.58 -0.53
C VAL A 69 -0.77 2.87 0.28
N PHE A 70 -0.87 2.71 1.59
CA PHE A 70 -0.94 3.81 2.54
C PHE A 70 0.06 3.61 3.66
N PHE A 71 0.58 4.72 4.17
CA PHE A 71 1.38 4.78 5.37
C PHE A 71 0.56 5.42 6.49
N GLU A 72 0.44 4.72 7.62
CA GLU A 72 -0.09 5.28 8.86
C GLU A 72 1.08 5.85 9.67
N TYR A 73 0.92 7.07 10.17
CA TYR A 73 1.88 7.74 11.06
C TYR A 73 1.41 7.72 12.51
N GLU A 74 2.33 7.91 13.47
CA GLU A 74 2.01 7.87 14.91
C GLU A 74 0.99 8.92 15.37
N ASP A 75 0.85 10.03 14.65
CA ASP A 75 -0.16 11.06 14.87
C ASP A 75 -1.56 10.68 14.34
N GLY A 76 -1.69 9.51 13.72
CA GLY A 76 -2.92 9.02 13.12
C GLY A 76 -3.17 9.51 11.69
N GLU A 77 -2.24 10.25 11.09
CA GLU A 77 -2.33 10.63 9.69
C GLU A 77 -2.13 9.39 8.79
N PHE A 78 -2.95 9.29 7.74
CA PHE A 78 -2.75 8.34 6.65
C PHE A 78 -2.32 9.09 5.40
N LYS A 79 -1.22 8.62 4.80
CA LYS A 79 -0.75 9.11 3.51
C LYS A 79 -0.85 8.01 2.47
N HIS A 80 -1.56 8.28 1.39
CA HIS A 80 -1.55 7.46 0.19
C HIS A 80 -0.26 7.68 -0.60
N VAL A 81 0.41 6.59 -0.97
CA VAL A 81 1.77 6.62 -1.56
C VAL A 81 1.90 5.87 -2.87
N LEU A 82 0.97 4.98 -3.19
CA LEU A 82 1.00 4.21 -4.44
C LEU A 82 -0.41 3.83 -4.87
N THR A 83 -0.69 3.99 -6.15
CA THR A 83 -1.77 3.30 -6.88
C THR A 83 -1.14 2.48 -8.00
N GLY A 84 -1.70 1.30 -8.26
CA GLY A 84 -1.34 0.44 -9.39
C GLY A 84 -1.30 1.24 -10.70
N ARG A 85 -0.22 1.04 -11.46
CA ARG A 85 0.01 1.77 -12.71
C ARG A 85 -0.66 1.03 -13.88
N PRO A 86 -1.70 1.58 -14.52
CA PRO A 86 -2.40 0.91 -15.62
C PRO A 86 -1.49 0.62 -16.83
N GLU A 87 -0.35 1.30 -16.94
CA GLU A 87 0.67 1.08 -17.96
C GLU A 87 1.35 -0.30 -17.85
N GLY A 88 1.26 -0.94 -16.68
CA GLY A 88 1.70 -2.33 -16.49
C GLY A 88 2.48 -2.59 -15.20
N VAL A 89 2.68 -3.88 -14.94
CA VAL A 89 3.31 -4.39 -13.70
C VAL A 89 4.72 -3.81 -13.49
N ILE A 90 5.50 -3.63 -14.56
CA ILE A 90 6.87 -3.08 -14.49
C ILE A 90 6.84 -1.63 -13.96
N PHE A 91 5.87 -0.82 -14.37
CA PHE A 91 5.74 0.56 -13.92
C PHE A 91 5.30 0.62 -12.46
N THR A 92 4.39 -0.27 -12.06
CA THR A 92 3.99 -0.43 -10.64
C THR A 92 5.19 -0.80 -9.77
N LYS A 93 5.99 -1.77 -10.22
CA LYS A 93 7.20 -2.21 -9.52
C LYS A 93 8.21 -1.07 -9.33
N ARG A 94 8.44 -0.26 -10.36
CA ARG A 94 9.37 0.89 -10.28
C ARG A 94 8.88 1.94 -9.28
N ALA A 95 7.61 2.34 -9.40
CA ALA A 95 7.02 3.30 -8.47
C ALA A 95 7.06 2.80 -7.01
N LEU A 96 6.84 1.51 -6.80
CA LEU A 96 6.98 0.90 -5.48
C LEU A 96 8.42 0.97 -4.94
N THR A 97 9.42 0.70 -5.76
CA THR A 97 10.83 0.83 -5.35
C THR A 97 11.13 2.24 -4.86
N ASP A 98 10.69 3.26 -5.60
CA ASP A 98 10.90 4.67 -5.23
C ASP A 98 10.23 4.98 -3.88
N VAL A 99 8.99 4.52 -3.68
CA VAL A 99 8.25 4.67 -2.41
C VAL A 99 8.98 4.02 -1.23
N LEU A 100 9.49 2.80 -1.41
CA LEU A 100 10.20 2.08 -0.36
C LEU A 100 11.53 2.73 -0.02
N ASP A 101 12.28 3.18 -1.03
CA ASP A 101 13.56 3.88 -0.82
C ASP A 101 13.36 5.18 -0.02
N GLU A 102 12.30 5.94 -0.31
CA GLU A 102 11.96 7.14 0.46
C GLU A 102 11.53 6.82 1.90
N ALA A 103 10.65 5.83 2.06
CA ALA A 103 10.15 5.42 3.37
C ALA A 103 11.29 4.97 4.29
N LEU A 104 12.19 4.11 3.79
CA LEU A 104 13.30 3.55 4.57
C LEU A 104 14.38 4.59 4.90
N LYS A 105 14.64 5.57 4.01
CA LYS A 105 15.53 6.69 4.31
C LYS A 105 14.99 7.55 5.45
N GLY A 106 13.68 7.74 5.52
CA GLY A 106 13.04 8.56 6.57
C GLY A 106 12.98 7.91 7.95
N GLN A 107 13.36 6.63 8.09
CA GLN A 107 13.36 5.90 9.37
C GLN A 107 14.77 5.62 9.93
N ARG A 108 15.84 6.02 9.22
CA ARG A 108 17.24 5.92 9.67
C ARG A 108 17.70 7.22 10.31
#